data_AF-A0A8C3HEL0-F1
#
_entry.id   AF-A0A8C3HEL0-F1
#
_cell.length_a   1.000
_cell.length_b   1.000
_cell.length_c   1.000
_cell.angle_alpha   90.00
_cell.angle_beta   90.00
_cell.angle_gamma   90.00
#
_symmetry.space_group_name_H-M   'P 1'
#
loop_
_entity.id
_entity.type
_entity.pdbx_description
1 polymer ?
#
loop_
_entity_poly.entity_id
_entity_poly.type
_entity_poly.pdbx_seq_one_letter_code
_entity_poly.pdbx_strand_id
1 'polypeptide(L)'
;CHGNKTKNLKFQLIPSFIAFLRDFFTTHRPVARSDTYVNLREVSGRLKLPQGEYLIVPSTFEPFKDGEFCLRVFSEKPAKAQYVSSS
;
A
#
# COMPACT_ATOMS: atom_id res chain seq x y z
N CYS A 1 15.04 6.38 -5.87
CA CYS A 1 15.08 5.03 -6.50
C CYS A 1 16.48 4.61 -6.98
N HIS A 2 17.55 4.99 -6.29
CA HIS A 2 18.94 4.70 -6.69
C HIS A 2 19.63 3.65 -5.79
N GLY A 3 18.87 2.93 -4.96
CA GLY A 3 19.41 1.93 -4.04
C GLY A 3 19.30 0.50 -4.58
N ASN A 4 20.41 -0.22 -4.56
CA ASN A 4 20.52 -1.65 -4.84
C ASN A 4 20.03 -2.49 -3.65
N LYS A 5 18.81 -2.24 -3.16
CA LYS A 5 18.23 -2.98 -2.03
C LYS A 5 16.84 -3.47 -2.37
N THR A 6 16.81 -4.72 -2.79
CA THR A 6 15.67 -5.61 -2.82
C THR A 6 15.08 -5.67 -1.40
N LYS A 7 13.93 -5.04 -1.19
CA LYS A 7 13.19 -5.10 0.07
C LYS A 7 11.90 -5.83 -0.21
N ASN A 8 11.58 -6.81 0.63
CA ASN A 8 10.32 -7.54 0.60
C ASN A 8 9.17 -6.57 0.89
N LEU A 9 8.71 -5.88 -0.16
CA LEU A 9 7.67 -4.88 -0.10
C LEU A 9 6.30 -5.51 -0.29
N LYS A 10 5.31 -4.97 0.41
CA LYS A 10 3.90 -5.31 0.25
C LYS A 10 3.07 -4.05 0.34
N PHE A 11 2.06 -3.95 -0.51
CA PHE A 11 1.04 -2.93 -0.36
C PHE A 11 -0.30 -3.57 0.01
N GLN A 12 -1.07 -2.84 0.82
CA GLN A 12 -2.45 -3.15 1.14
C GLN A 12 -3.33 -1.96 0.80
N LEU A 13 -4.53 -2.23 0.31
CA LEU A 13 -5.52 -1.21 -0.04
C LEU A 13 -6.73 -1.36 0.90
N ILE A 14 -7.08 -0.28 1.58
CA ILE A 14 -8.11 -0.29 2.63
C ILE A 14 -9.06 0.89 2.43
N PRO A 15 -10.37 0.78 2.68
CA PRO A 15 -11.29 1.92 2.59
C PRO A 15 -10.94 2.97 3.65
N SER A 16 -10.94 4.25 3.27
CA SER A 16 -10.50 5.34 4.17
C SER A 16 -11.34 5.44 5.45
N PHE A 17 -12.67 5.27 5.34
CA PHE A 17 -13.60 5.50 6.43
C PHE A 17 -13.46 4.54 7.62
N ILE A 18 -12.90 3.35 7.42
CA ILE A 18 -12.67 2.34 8.49
C ILE A 18 -11.23 2.27 8.98
N ALA A 19 -10.29 2.81 8.21
CA ALA A 19 -8.86 2.68 8.50
C ALA A 19 -8.40 3.36 9.80
N PHE A 20 -9.17 4.36 10.28
CA PHE A 20 -8.87 5.08 11.52
C PHE A 20 -9.34 4.36 12.78
N LEU A 21 -10.05 3.23 12.65
CA LEU A 21 -10.38 2.39 13.79
C LEU A 21 -9.12 1.68 14.25
N ARG A 22 -8.75 1.85 15.53
CA ARG A 22 -7.53 1.31 16.14
C ARG A 22 -7.34 -0.18 15.86
N ASP A 23 -8.42 -0.94 15.81
CA ASP A 23 -8.39 -2.40 15.62
C ASP A 23 -8.64 -2.83 14.17
N PHE A 24 -8.71 -1.89 13.22
CA PHE A 24 -9.05 -2.18 11.83
C PHE A 24 -8.10 -3.23 11.22
N PHE A 25 -6.79 -3.01 11.33
CA PHE A 25 -5.78 -3.93 10.77
C PHE A 25 -5.78 -5.31 11.43
N THR A 26 -6.38 -5.45 12.61
CA THR A 26 -6.50 -6.71 13.36
C THR A 26 -7.79 -7.46 13.00
N THR A 27 -8.87 -6.74 12.70
CA THR A 27 -10.23 -7.31 12.60
C THR A 27 -10.75 -7.37 11.16
N HIS A 28 -10.22 -6.57 10.25
CA HIS A 28 -10.71 -6.44 8.89
C HIS A 28 -9.65 -6.84 7.86
N ARG A 29 -10.11 -7.50 6.79
CA ARG A 29 -9.25 -7.80 5.64
C ARG A 29 -9.13 -6.57 4.74
N PRO A 30 -7.95 -6.32 4.14
CA PRO A 30 -7.82 -5.29 3.12
C PRO A 30 -8.67 -5.63 1.90
N VAL A 31 -9.12 -4.60 1.18
CA VAL A 31 -9.89 -4.72 -0.07
C VAL A 31 -9.03 -5.36 -1.16
N ALA A 32 -7.75 -5.01 -1.19
CA ALA A 32 -6.77 -5.60 -2.08
C ALA A 32 -5.39 -5.60 -1.42
N ARG A 33 -4.53 -6.50 -1.88
CA ARG A 33 -3.13 -6.56 -1.47
C ARG A 33 -2.30 -7.09 -2.63
N SER A 34 -1.03 -6.72 -2.69
CA SER A 34 -0.08 -7.51 -3.49
C SER A 34 0.00 -8.95 -2.95
N ASP A 35 0.54 -9.84 -3.76
CA ASP A 35 0.74 -11.26 -3.44
C ASP A 35 1.70 -11.46 -2.25
N THR A 36 2.37 -12.61 -2.19
CA THR A 36 3.38 -12.89 -1.18
C THR A 36 4.47 -11.82 -1.18
N TYR A 37 5.13 -11.64 -0.03
CA TYR A 37 6.34 -10.85 0.04
C TYR A 37 7.36 -11.46 -0.94
N VAL A 38 7.75 -10.67 -1.94
CA VAL A 38 8.71 -11.09 -2.97
C VAL A 38 9.92 -10.18 -2.94
N ASN A 39 11.09 -10.77 -3.11
CA ASN A 39 12.34 -10.04 -3.17
C ASN A 39 12.55 -9.47 -4.58
N LEU A 40 11.64 -8.60 -5.01
CA LEU A 40 11.70 -7.89 -6.29
C LEU A 40 11.96 -6.40 -6.05
N ARG A 41 12.56 -5.75 -7.05
CA ARG A 41 12.76 -4.29 -7.05
C ARG A 41 11.44 -3.52 -7.05
N GLU A 42 10.40 -4.13 -7.60
CA GLU A 42 9.07 -3.55 -7.74
C GLU A 42 8.01 -4.61 -7.42
N VAL A 43 6.96 -4.16 -6.74
CA VAL A 43 5.73 -4.94 -6.54
C VAL A 43 4.58 -4.07 -7.05
N SER A 44 3.77 -4.62 -7.94
CA SER A 44 2.63 -3.94 -8.55
C SER A 44 1.40 -4.84 -8.58
N GLY A 45 0.23 -4.25 -8.76
CA GLY A 45 -1.01 -4.99 -8.93
C GLY A 45 -2.05 -4.16 -9.68
N ARG A 46 -2.79 -4.81 -10.56
CA ARG A 46 -3.90 -4.18 -11.29
C ARG A 46 -5.21 -4.52 -10.59
N LEU A 47 -5.96 -3.47 -10.21
CA LEU A 47 -7.17 -3.60 -9.41
C LEU A 47 -8.36 -2.99 -10.14
N LYS A 48 -9.54 -3.60 -9.94
CA LYS A 48 -10.83 -3.00 -10.26
C LYS A 48 -11.56 -2.76 -8.95
N LEU A 49 -11.83 -1.50 -8.65
CA LEU A 49 -12.43 -1.08 -7.39
C LEU A 49 -13.73 -0.34 -7.65
N PRO A 50 -14.73 -0.46 -6.77
CA PRO A 50 -15.83 0.48 -6.71
C PRO A 50 -15.31 1.91 -6.51
N GLN A 51 -16.06 2.91 -6.97
CA GLN A 51 -15.74 4.31 -6.71
C GLN A 51 -15.73 4.55 -5.19
N GLY A 52 -14.68 5.20 -4.70
CA GLY A 52 -14.53 5.50 -3.28
C GLY A 52 -13.13 5.99 -2.95
N GLU A 53 -12.91 6.22 -1.66
CA GLU A 53 -11.61 6.62 -1.12
C GLU A 53 -10.92 5.44 -0.45
N TYR A 54 -9.64 5.27 -0.79
CA TYR A 54 -8.83 4.17 -0.33
C TYR A 54 -7.48 4.68 0.15
N LEU A 55 -6.94 4.04 1.18
CA LEU A 55 -5.57 4.22 1.63
C LEU A 55 -4.72 3.08 1.09
N ILE A 56 -3.55 3.43 0.57
CA ILE A 56 -2.51 2.49 0.18
C ILE A 56 -1.48 2.46 1.30
N VAL A 57 -1.31 1.30 1.93
CA VAL A 57 -0.35 1.09 3.01
C VAL A 57 0.83 0.27 2.48
N PRO A 58 1.95 0.91 2.09
CA PRO A 58 3.19 0.20 1.78
C PRO A 58 3.90 -0.23 3.07
N SER A 59 4.47 -1.43 3.07
CA SER A 59 5.18 -2.00 4.22
C SER A 59 6.30 -2.95 3.79
N THR A 60 7.27 -3.16 4.66
CA THR A 60 8.25 -4.26 4.57
C THR A 60 7.75 -5.49 5.31
N PHE A 61 8.34 -6.66 5.03
CA PHE A 61 8.05 -7.88 5.81
C PHE A 61 8.47 -7.75 7.27
N GLU A 62 9.75 -7.40 7.51
CA GLU A 62 10.27 -7.20 8.85
C GLU A 62 9.95 -5.77 9.34
N PRO A 63 9.52 -5.61 10.60
CA PRO A 63 9.34 -4.30 11.20
C PRO A 63 10.70 -3.61 11.39
N PHE A 64 10.68 -2.29 11.56
CA PHE A 64 11.88 -1.46 11.82
C PHE A 64 12.97 -1.55 10.74
N LYS A 65 12.56 -1.81 9.49
CA LYS A 65 13.47 -1.73 8.35
C LYS A 65 13.36 -0.38 7.68
N ASP A 66 14.43 0.40 7.79
CA ASP A 66 14.57 1.61 6.99
C ASP A 66 14.48 1.25 5.52
N GLY A 67 13.76 2.06 4.75
CA GLY A 67 13.31 1.74 3.40
C GLY A 67 12.99 2.99 2.60
N GLU A 68 13.81 3.30 1.60
CA GLU A 68 13.34 4.18 0.52
C GLU A 68 12.48 3.38 -0.44
N PHE A 69 11.32 3.93 -0.78
CA PHE A 69 10.42 3.38 -1.78
C PHE A 69 9.82 4.50 -2.63
N CYS A 70 9.24 4.14 -3.77
CA CYS A 70 8.46 5.04 -4.60
C CYS A 70 7.12 4.36 -4.89
N LEU A 71 6.03 5.08 -4.62
CA LEU A 71 4.68 4.61 -4.94
C LEU A 71 4.21 5.32 -6.21
N ARG A 72 3.79 4.55 -7.21
CA ARG A 72 3.22 5.05 -8.46
C ARG A 72 1.78 4.56 -8.57
N VAL A 73 0.86 5.48 -8.81
CA VAL A 73 -0.58 5.17 -8.98
C VAL A 73 -0.97 5.51 -10.41
N PHE A 74 -1.49 4.52 -11.12
CA PHE A 74 -2.06 4.67 -12.45
C PHE A 74 -3.56 4.41 -12.37
N SER A 75 -4.35 5.25 -13.02
CA SER A 75 -5.81 5.15 -13.03
C SER A 75 -6.32 5.39 -14.44
N GLU A 76 -7.31 4.60 -14.86
CA GLU A 76 -7.96 4.75 -16.17
C GLU A 76 -8.81 6.04 -16.24
N LYS A 77 -9.35 6.47 -15.09
CA LYS A 77 -10.08 7.73 -14.91
C LYS A 77 -9.28 8.63 -13.97
N PRO A 78 -9.37 9.97 -14.09
CA PRO A 78 -8.69 10.88 -13.18
C PRO A 78 -8.96 10.54 -11.70
N ALA A 79 -7.88 10.33 -10.95
CA ALA A 79 -7.93 10.05 -9.52
C ALA A 79 -6.91 10.94 -8.79
N LYS A 80 -7.29 11.43 -7.61
CA LYS A 80 -6.41 12.22 -6.76
C LYS A 80 -5.63 11.28 -5.84
N ALA A 81 -4.31 11.40 -5.83
CA ALA A 81 -3.46 10.71 -4.87
C ALA A 81 -2.85 11.75 -3.91
N GLN A 82 -2.89 11.48 -2.61
CA GLN A 82 -2.33 12.33 -1.58
C GLN A 82 -1.59 11.49 -0.55
N TYR A 83 -0.48 12.03 -0.02
CA TYR A 83 0.21 11.45 1.11
C TYR A 83 -0.56 11.78 2.39
N VAL A 84 -0.87 10.76 3.19
CA VAL A 84 -1.55 10.90 4.47
C VAL A 84 -0.58 10.45 5.56
N SER A 85 -0.25 11.35 6.48
CA SER A 85 0.51 11.03 7.70
C SER A 85 -0.42 11.00 8.89
N SER A 86 -0.23 10.03 9.79
CA SER A 86 -0.77 10.15 11.16
C SER A 86 -0.08 11.33 11.84
N SER A 87 -0.88 12.29 12.30
CA SER A 87 -0.43 13.41 13.13
C SER A 87 0.00 12.94 14.51
#